data_AF-A0A661DB55-F1
#
_entry.id   AF-A0A661DB55-F1
#
_cell.length_a   1.000
_cell.length_b   1.000
_cell.length_c   1.000
_cell.angle_alpha   90.00
_cell.angle_beta   90.00
_cell.angle_gamma   90.00
#
_symmetry.space_group_name_H-M   'P 1'
#
loop_
_entity.id
_entity.type
_entity.pdbx_description
1 polymer ?
#
loop_
_entity_poly.entity_id
_entity_poly.type
_entity_poly.pdbx_seq_one_letter_code
_entity_poly.pdbx_strand_id
1 'polypeptide(L)'
;PCIRCGECATVCPVSLLPQQLYWFSRAKDLDKTREYNLFDCIECGCCSYVCPSKIPLVHYFRFAKTETMNQEQEHQKSDIARLRHENRLARHELEKREKEERQRQRKAALAATKAAKEKEAQSQTDNQEN
;
A
#
# COMPACT_ATOMS: atom_id res chain seq x y z
N PRO A 1 21.51 33.65 -2.95
CA PRO A 1 21.29 32.81 -1.74
C PRO A 1 20.22 33.45 -0.85
N CYS A 2 19.43 32.68 -0.08
CA CYS A 2 18.39 33.24 0.80
C CYS A 2 19.01 34.01 1.98
N ILE A 3 18.62 35.28 2.17
CA ILE A 3 19.11 36.15 3.26
C ILE A 3 18.19 36.19 4.49
N ARG A 4 17.13 35.38 4.50
CA ARG A 4 16.15 35.27 5.58
C ARG A 4 15.43 36.58 5.97
N CYS A 5 15.12 37.45 5.01
CA CYS A 5 14.46 38.73 5.26
C CYS A 5 12.99 38.64 5.76
N GLY A 6 12.30 37.52 5.55
CA GLY A 6 10.92 37.32 6.02
C GLY A 6 9.81 37.86 5.10
N GLU A 7 10.13 38.72 4.13
CA GLU A 7 9.16 39.35 3.20
C GLU A 7 8.17 38.35 2.57
N CYS A 8 8.67 37.18 2.16
CA CYS A 8 7.86 36.14 1.55
C CYS A 8 6.67 35.67 2.41
N ALA A 9 6.79 35.70 3.75
CA ALA A 9 5.71 35.32 4.65
C ALA A 9 4.67 36.44 4.78
N THR A 10 5.13 37.70 4.83
CA THR A 10 4.26 38.88 4.97
C THR A 10 3.30 39.05 3.79
N VAL A 11 3.74 38.70 2.57
CA VAL A 11 2.92 38.81 1.36
C VAL A 11 2.16 37.53 1.01
N CYS A 12 2.25 36.48 1.82
CA CYS A 12 1.59 35.22 1.50
C CYS A 12 0.08 35.34 1.75
N PRO A 13 -0.79 35.20 0.73
CA PRO A 13 -2.23 35.39 0.88
C PRO A 13 -2.91 34.27 1.70
N VAL A 14 -2.22 33.15 1.89
CA VAL A 14 -2.69 31.99 2.67
C VAL A 14 -1.87 31.80 3.95
N SER A 15 -1.11 32.83 4.36
CA SER A 15 -0.38 32.87 5.63
C SER A 15 0.56 31.69 5.89
N LEU A 16 1.16 31.13 4.84
CA LEU A 16 2.18 30.09 4.96
C LEU A 16 3.53 30.67 5.42
N LEU A 17 4.50 29.77 5.64
CA LEU A 17 5.90 30.10 5.90
C LEU A 17 6.80 29.73 4.69
N PRO A 18 6.78 30.49 3.58
CA PRO A 18 7.54 30.16 2.36
C PRO A 18 9.04 29.98 2.59
N GLN A 19 9.62 30.67 3.57
CA GLN A 19 11.02 30.49 3.92
C GLN A 19 11.31 29.06 4.38
N GLN A 20 10.51 28.52 5.31
CA GLN A 20 10.69 27.15 5.83
C GLN A 20 10.40 26.12 4.75
N LEU A 21 9.26 26.30 4.04
CA LEU A 21 8.90 25.46 2.89
C LEU A 21 10.02 25.41 1.85
N TYR A 22 10.70 26.53 1.58
CA TYR A 22 11.81 26.54 0.62
C TYR A 22 12.97 25.66 1.07
N TRP A 23 13.35 25.72 2.34
CA TRP A 23 14.45 24.89 2.85
C TRP A 23 14.08 23.41 2.79
N PHE A 24 12.86 23.03 3.18
CA PHE A 24 12.40 21.64 3.11
C PHE A 24 12.24 21.15 1.67
N SER A 25 11.60 21.92 0.79
CA SER A 25 11.47 21.58 -0.63
C SER A 25 12.83 21.45 -1.31
N ARG A 26 13.79 22.32 -1.00
CA ARG A 26 15.15 22.25 -1.55
C ARG A 26 15.94 21.05 -1.02
N ALA A 27 15.74 20.68 0.24
CA ALA A 27 16.33 19.49 0.84
C ALA A 27 15.63 18.18 0.41
N LYS A 28 14.54 18.26 -0.36
CA LYS A 28 13.64 17.13 -0.69
C LYS A 28 13.06 16.44 0.56
N ASP A 29 12.94 17.18 1.66
CA ASP A 29 12.29 16.73 2.90
C ASP A 29 10.78 16.92 2.74
N LEU A 30 10.15 16.02 1.98
CA LEU A 30 8.74 16.16 1.57
C LEU A 30 7.78 16.00 2.76
N ASP A 31 8.14 15.19 3.75
CA ASP A 31 7.34 15.02 4.96
C ASP A 31 7.22 16.34 5.73
N LYS A 32 8.32 17.06 5.93
CA LYS A 32 8.24 18.40 6.53
C LYS A 32 7.51 19.41 5.67
N THR A 33 7.57 19.29 4.34
CA THR A 33 6.75 20.18 3.50
C THR A 33 5.26 19.96 3.74
N ARG A 34 4.81 18.72 3.97
CA ARG A 34 3.43 18.42 4.38
C ARG A 34 3.12 18.97 5.77
N GLU A 35 4.01 18.78 6.75
CA GLU A 35 3.84 19.31 8.12
C GLU A 35 3.68 20.84 8.13
N TYR A 36 4.33 21.54 7.19
CA TYR A 36 4.23 22.98 7.00
C TYR A 36 3.15 23.39 5.99
N ASN A 37 2.19 22.51 5.73
CA ASN A 37 1.01 22.76 4.90
C ASN A 37 1.34 23.22 3.47
N LEU A 38 2.37 22.64 2.83
CA LEU A 38 2.73 22.96 1.45
C LEU A 38 1.54 22.87 0.48
N PHE A 39 0.61 21.94 0.71
CA PHE A 39 -0.54 21.72 -0.14
C PHE A 39 -1.57 22.86 -0.11
N ASP A 40 -1.57 23.70 0.92
CA ASP A 40 -2.40 24.91 0.99
C ASP A 40 -1.86 26.03 0.09
N CYS A 41 -0.61 25.91 -0.38
CA CYS A 41 -0.01 26.90 -1.26
C CYS A 41 -0.79 26.97 -2.58
N ILE A 42 -1.43 28.10 -2.88
CA ILE A 42 -2.16 28.30 -4.14
C ILE A 42 -1.28 28.73 -5.32
N GLU A 43 0.04 28.71 -5.17
CA GLU A 43 1.01 29.01 -6.23
C GLU A 43 0.87 30.40 -6.87
N CYS A 44 0.37 31.38 -6.11
CA CYS A 44 0.14 32.75 -6.55
C CYS A 44 1.40 33.54 -6.97
N GLY A 45 2.60 33.11 -6.57
CA GLY A 45 3.85 33.76 -6.97
C GLY A 45 4.29 34.96 -6.14
N CYS A 46 3.46 35.47 -5.21
CA CYS A 46 3.77 36.66 -4.40
C CYS A 46 5.13 36.55 -3.69
N CYS A 47 5.41 35.40 -3.08
CA CYS A 47 6.66 35.16 -2.36
C CYS A 47 7.90 35.19 -3.28
N SER A 48 7.80 34.66 -4.51
CA SER A 48 8.88 34.71 -5.50
C SER A 48 9.13 36.14 -5.99
N TYR A 49 8.04 36.89 -6.23
CA TYR A 49 8.09 38.25 -6.75
C TYR A 49 8.80 39.21 -5.78
N VAL A 50 8.46 39.17 -4.50
CA VAL A 50 9.04 40.07 -3.49
C VAL A 50 10.41 39.65 -3.00
N CYS A 51 10.91 38.47 -3.39
CA CYS A 51 12.16 37.96 -2.87
C CYS A 51 13.36 38.82 -3.32
N PRO A 52 14.08 39.51 -2.42
CA PRO A 52 15.22 40.34 -2.81
C PRO A 52 16.39 39.49 -3.37
N SER A 53 16.44 38.22 -2.97
CA SER A 53 17.41 37.24 -3.47
C SER A 53 17.00 36.59 -4.79
N LYS A 54 15.87 37.02 -5.40
CA LYS A 54 15.31 36.51 -6.67
C LYS A 54 15.14 34.98 -6.69
N ILE A 55 14.78 34.38 -5.56
CA ILE A 55 14.56 32.94 -5.46
C ILE A 55 13.19 32.60 -6.04
N PRO A 56 13.10 31.65 -6.99
CA PRO A 56 11.82 31.21 -7.56
C PRO A 56 11.11 30.24 -6.60
N LEU A 57 10.65 30.73 -5.44
CA LEU A 57 10.06 29.93 -4.35
C LEU A 57 8.95 29.00 -4.84
N VAL A 58 8.03 29.52 -5.68
CA VAL A 58 6.94 28.73 -6.24
C VAL A 58 7.42 27.53 -7.07
N HIS A 59 8.57 27.61 -7.74
CA HIS A 59 9.09 26.46 -8.50
C HIS A 59 9.50 25.31 -7.57
N TYR A 60 10.10 25.63 -6.42
CA TYR A 60 10.43 24.64 -5.39
C TYR A 60 9.16 24.01 -4.79
N PHE A 61 8.10 24.81 -4.60
CA PHE A 61 6.84 24.33 -4.06
C PHE A 61 6.11 23.41 -5.04
N ARG A 62 6.05 23.79 -6.32
CA ARG A 62 5.52 22.93 -7.40
C ARG A 62 6.26 21.62 -7.48
N PHE A 63 7.59 21.67 -7.49
CA PHE A 63 8.43 20.48 -7.47
C PHE A 63 8.07 19.58 -6.27
N ALA A 64 8.09 20.13 -5.06
CA ALA A 64 7.80 19.34 -3.86
C ALA A 64 6.40 18.74 -3.87
N LYS A 65 5.36 19.46 -4.32
CA LYS A 65 4.01 18.90 -4.48
C LYS A 65 3.98 17.76 -5.47
N THR A 66 4.55 17.94 -6.66
CA THR A 66 4.57 16.91 -7.71
C THR A 66 5.32 15.67 -7.23
N GLU A 67 6.50 15.82 -6.63
CA GLU A 67 7.26 14.69 -6.09
C GLU A 67 6.48 13.96 -5.01
N THR A 68 5.79 14.68 -4.14
CA THR A 68 4.96 14.10 -3.08
C THR A 68 3.82 13.27 -3.66
N MET A 69 3.16 13.78 -4.71
CA MET A 69 2.09 13.05 -5.40
C MET A 69 2.63 11.82 -6.14
N ASN A 70 3.81 11.92 -6.75
CA ASN A 70 4.46 10.80 -7.42
C ASN A 70 4.80 9.67 -6.43
N GLN A 71 5.40 10.01 -5.28
CA GLN A 71 5.70 9.05 -4.22
C GLN A 71 4.44 8.34 -3.72
N GLU A 72 3.36 9.08 -3.51
CA GLU A 72 2.09 8.52 -3.07
C GLU A 72 1.50 7.56 -4.12
N GLN A 73 1.55 7.93 -5.41
CA GLN A 73 1.09 7.06 -6.49
C GLN A 73 1.92 5.77 -6.60
N GLU A 74 3.24 5.86 -6.43
CA GLU A 74 4.12 4.68 -6.43
C GLU A 74 3.82 3.76 -5.25
N HIS A 75 3.61 4.34 -4.06
CA HIS A 75 3.23 3.60 -2.87
C HIS A 75 1.89 2.88 -3.06
N GLN A 76 0.86 3.58 -3.55
CA GLN A 76 -0.45 3.00 -3.85
C GLN A 76 -0.37 1.86 -4.86
N LYS A 77 0.43 2.01 -5.93
CA LYS A 77 0.65 0.94 -6.93
C LYS A 77 1.30 -0.29 -6.29
N SER A 78 2.30 -0.08 -5.42
CA SER A 78 2.96 -1.14 -4.67
C SER A 78 1.98 -1.89 -3.77
N ASP A 79 1.17 -1.15 -2.99
CA ASP A 79 0.15 -1.71 -2.11
C ASP A 79 -0.90 -2.53 -2.87
N ILE A 80 -1.38 -2.01 -4.00
CA ILE A 80 -2.33 -2.74 -4.86
C ILE A 80 -1.70 -4.03 -5.40
N ALA A 81 -0.44 -3.98 -5.83
CA ALA A 81 0.26 -5.17 -6.34
C ALA A 81 0.44 -6.24 -5.23
N ARG A 82 0.80 -5.80 -4.03
CA ARG A 82 0.91 -6.64 -2.82
C ARG A 82 -0.43 -7.29 -2.48
N LEU A 83 -1.50 -6.51 -2.37
CA LEU A 83 -2.85 -7.01 -2.08
C LEU A 83 -3.31 -8.03 -3.13
N ARG A 84 -3.05 -7.77 -4.42
CA ARG A 84 -3.35 -8.72 -5.50
C ARG A 84 -2.59 -10.03 -5.33
N HIS A 85 -1.34 -9.98 -4.89
CA HIS A 85 -0.53 -11.17 -4.66
C HIS A 85 -1.05 -11.98 -3.47
N GLU A 86 -1.31 -11.32 -2.34
CA GLU A 86 -1.89 -11.93 -1.13
C GLU A 86 -3.23 -12.62 -1.44
N ASN A 87 -4.12 -11.94 -2.17
CA ASN A 87 -5.39 -12.53 -2.60
C ASN A 87 -5.22 -13.75 -3.53
N ARG A 88 -4.20 -13.75 -4.41
CA ARG A 88 -3.89 -14.93 -5.23
C ARG A 88 -3.46 -16.11 -4.38
N LEU A 89 -2.58 -15.88 -3.40
CA LEU A 89 -2.09 -16.92 -2.50
C LEU A 89 -3.22 -17.51 -1.65
N ALA A 90 -4.09 -16.65 -1.10
CA ALA A 90 -5.22 -17.09 -0.30
C ALA A 90 -6.18 -18.01 -1.07
N ARG A 91 -6.48 -17.69 -2.33
CA ARG A 91 -7.30 -18.56 -3.20
C ARG A 91 -6.64 -19.91 -3.44
N HIS A 92 -5.35 -19.90 -3.76
CA HIS A 92 -4.62 -21.14 -4.01
C HIS A 92 -4.55 -22.04 -2.76
N GLU A 93 -4.34 -21.46 -1.59
CA GLU A 93 -4.33 -22.19 -0.32
C GLU A 93 -5.70 -22.79 0.01
N LEU A 94 -6.79 -22.04 -0.20
CA LEU A 94 -8.15 -22.55 -0.02
C LEU A 94 -8.41 -23.74 -0.95
N GLU A 95 -8.12 -23.60 -2.26
CA GLU A 95 -8.30 -24.70 -3.21
C GLU A 95 -7.48 -25.94 -2.85
N LYS A 96 -6.24 -25.74 -2.38
CA LYS A 96 -5.37 -26.84 -1.94
C LYS A 96 -5.97 -27.56 -0.73
N ARG A 97 -6.44 -26.81 0.28
CA ARG A 97 -7.10 -27.37 1.46
C ARG A 97 -8.38 -28.12 1.10
N GLU A 98 -9.24 -27.56 0.26
CA GLU A 98 -10.46 -28.24 -0.22
C GLU A 98 -10.14 -29.54 -0.97
N LYS A 99 -9.10 -29.53 -1.83
CA LYS A 99 -8.64 -30.73 -2.54
C LYS A 99 -8.11 -31.78 -1.56
N GLU A 100 -7.32 -31.40 -0.57
CA GLU A 100 -6.79 -32.29 0.47
C GLU A 100 -7.92 -32.89 1.34
N GLU A 101 -8.91 -32.09 1.74
CA GLU A 101 -10.08 -32.54 2.48
C GLU A 101 -10.93 -33.51 1.65
N ARG A 102 -11.19 -33.19 0.37
CA ARG A 102 -11.92 -34.09 -0.55
C ARG A 102 -11.19 -35.41 -0.75
N GLN A 103 -9.86 -35.39 -0.87
CA GLN A 103 -9.06 -36.60 -0.97
C GLN A 103 -9.10 -37.41 0.33
N ARG A 104 -9.01 -36.76 1.50
CA ARG A 104 -9.13 -37.42 2.81
C ARG A 104 -10.49 -38.09 2.98
N GLN A 105 -11.58 -37.40 2.66
CA GLN A 105 -12.94 -37.94 2.71
C GLN A 105 -13.12 -39.12 1.77
N ARG A 106 -12.64 -39.02 0.51
CA ARG A 106 -12.69 -40.13 -0.46
C ARG A 106 -11.91 -41.35 0.03
N LYS A 107 -10.69 -41.16 0.57
CA LYS A 107 -9.89 -42.24 1.14
C LYS A 107 -10.59 -42.90 2.33
N ALA A 108 -11.17 -42.12 3.23
CA ALA A 108 -11.93 -42.62 4.38
C ALA A 108 -13.17 -43.43 3.95
N ALA A 109 -13.94 -42.94 2.98
CA ALA A 109 -15.11 -43.65 2.45
C ALA A 109 -14.73 -44.97 1.75
N LEU A 110 -13.63 -44.97 0.96
CA LEU A 110 -13.11 -46.19 0.34
C LEU A 110 -12.61 -47.20 1.38
N ALA A 111 -11.97 -46.75 2.47
CA ALA A 111 -11.57 -47.62 3.56
C ALA A 111 -12.77 -48.21 4.32
N ALA A 112 -13.80 -47.39 4.61
CA ALA A 112 -15.02 -47.85 5.27
C ALA A 112 -15.80 -48.87 4.42
N THR A 113 -15.91 -48.64 3.10
CA THR A 113 -16.56 -49.58 2.17
C THR A 113 -15.76 -50.88 2.02
N LYS A 114 -14.43 -50.83 1.97
CA LYS A 114 -13.59 -52.04 2.02
C LYS A 114 -13.76 -52.83 3.32
N ALA A 115 -13.70 -52.15 4.46
CA ALA A 115 -13.90 -52.79 5.77
C ALA A 115 -15.31 -53.39 5.92
N ALA A 116 -16.34 -52.77 5.34
CA ALA A 116 -17.69 -53.33 5.31
C ALA A 116 -17.76 -54.61 4.45
N LYS A 117 -17.16 -54.60 3.26
CA LYS A 117 -17.08 -55.78 2.38
C LYS A 117 -16.26 -56.92 2.99
N GLU A 118 -15.16 -56.61 3.68
CA GLU A 118 -14.35 -57.60 4.40
C GLU A 118 -15.16 -58.22 5.55
N LYS A 119 -15.90 -57.41 6.32
CA LYS A 119 -16.81 -57.91 7.36
C LYS A 119 -17.94 -58.78 6.80
N GLU A 120 -18.54 -58.39 5.67
CA GLU A 120 -19.56 -59.19 4.99
C GLU A 120 -18.98 -60.52 4.49
N ALA A 121 -17.79 -60.50 3.87
CA ALA A 121 -17.10 -61.71 3.43
C ALA A 121 -16.76 -62.64 4.60
N GLN A 122 -16.29 -62.10 5.74
CA GLN A 122 -16.02 -62.87 6.95
C GLN A 122 -17.29 -63.52 7.52
N SER A 123 -18.41 -62.78 7.54
CA SER A 123 -19.70 -63.28 8.03
C SER A 123 -20.32 -64.34 7.11
N GLN A 124 -20.00 -64.32 5.81
CA GLN A 124 -20.43 -65.35 4.85
C GLN A 124 -19.59 -66.62 4.95
N THR A 125 -18.29 -66.51 5.25
CA THR A 125 -17.43 -67.66 5.53
C THR A 125 -17.79 -68.34 6.86
N ASP A 126 -18.08 -67.57 7.92
CA ASP A 126 -18.46 -68.13 9.23
C ASP A 126 -19.83 -68.85 9.20
N ASN A 127 -20.72 -68.50 8.26
CA ASN A 127 -22.02 -69.17 8.06
C ASN A 127 -21.96 -70.39 7.12
N GLN A 128 -20.83 -70.65 6.45
CA GLN A 128 -20.64 -71.82 5.57
C GLN A 128 -19.93 -73.00 6.24
N GLU A 129 -19.32 -72.81 7.41
CA GLU A 129 -18.61 -73.86 8.18
C GLU A 129 -19.41 -74.45 9.36
N ASN A 130 -20.70 -74.13 9.49
CA ASN A 130 -21.59 -74.63 10.56
C ASN A 130 -22.72 -75.52 10.02
#